data_AF-A0A4D7K730-F1
#
_entry.id   AF-A0A4D7K730-F1
#
_cell.length_a   1.000
_cell.length_b   1.000
_cell.length_c   1.000
_cell.angle_alpha   90.00
_cell.angle_beta   90.00
_cell.angle_gamma   90.00
#
_symmetry.space_group_name_H-M   'P 1'
#
loop_
_entity.id
_entity.type
_entity.pdbx_description
1 polymer ?
#
loop_
_entity_poly.entity_id
_entity_poly.type
_entity_poly.pdbx_seq_one_letter_code
_entity_poly.pdbx_strand_id
1 'polypeptide(L)'
;MTKQEVEDAIKDIPLGSKIQLIKKNGEIVEVRLASHVITSSDKKDYGEVVVPELPPAILVRGGTRFGNFRMETDDLVKIAWIE
;
A
#
# COMPACT_ATOMS: atom_id res chain seq x y z
N MET A 1 -4.24 -9.12 3.51
CA MET A 1 -5.26 -9.33 2.45
C MET A 1 -4.57 -9.90 1.22
N THR A 2 -5.30 -10.52 0.29
CA THR A 2 -4.71 -10.88 -1.02
C THR A 2 -4.54 -9.64 -1.90
N LYS A 3 -3.64 -9.68 -2.89
CA LYS A 3 -3.40 -8.56 -3.82
C LYS A 3 -4.71 -8.09 -4.49
N GLN A 4 -5.56 -9.05 -4.89
CA GLN A 4 -6.82 -8.78 -5.58
C GLN A 4 -7.83 -8.05 -4.70
N GLU A 5 -8.01 -8.49 -3.44
CA GLU A 5 -8.92 -7.82 -2.49
C GLU A 5 -8.54 -6.36 -2.24
N VAL A 6 -7.23 -6.07 -2.27
CA VAL A 6 -6.73 -4.72 -2.11
C VAL A 6 -6.95 -3.89 -3.37
N GLU A 7 -6.75 -4.46 -4.57
CA GLU A 7 -7.06 -3.77 -5.82
C GLU A 7 -8.55 -3.42 -5.88
N ASP A 8 -9.42 -4.36 -5.54
CA ASP A 8 -10.87 -4.15 -5.52
C ASP A 8 -11.28 -3.10 -4.47
N ALA A 9 -10.70 -3.14 -3.26
CA ALA A 9 -11.00 -2.16 -2.21
C ALA A 9 -10.56 -0.74 -2.55
N ILE A 10 -9.55 -0.58 -3.41
CA ILE A 10 -8.96 0.72 -3.74
C ILE A 10 -9.51 1.27 -5.06
N LYS A 11 -9.95 0.41 -5.98
CA LYS A 11 -10.45 0.78 -7.31
C LYS A 11 -11.57 1.82 -7.27
N ASP A 12 -12.45 1.72 -6.29
CA ASP A 12 -13.60 2.62 -6.13
C ASP A 12 -13.26 3.90 -5.33
N ILE A 13 -12.06 3.99 -4.75
CA ILE A 13 -11.62 5.13 -3.94
C ILE A 13 -10.94 6.17 -4.84
N PRO A 14 -11.33 7.46 -4.81
CA PRO A 14 -10.64 8.49 -5.58
C PRO A 14 -9.17 8.67 -5.13
N LEU A 15 -8.27 8.94 -6.09
CA LEU A 15 -6.90 9.34 -5.76
C LEU A 15 -6.91 10.62 -4.92
N GLY A 16 -6.14 10.64 -3.84
CA GLY A 16 -6.08 11.75 -2.89
C GLY A 16 -7.11 11.70 -1.76
N SER A 17 -8.09 10.77 -1.82
CA SER A 17 -9.04 10.55 -0.73
C SER A 17 -8.35 10.02 0.53
N LYS A 18 -8.88 10.38 1.69
CA LYS A 18 -8.44 9.83 2.97
C LYS A 18 -8.92 8.40 3.12
N ILE A 19 -8.01 7.51 3.45
CA ILE A 19 -8.27 6.11 3.75
C ILE A 19 -7.68 5.78 5.10
N GLN A 20 -8.41 4.98 5.87
CA GLN A 20 -7.90 4.31 7.04
C GLN A 20 -7.39 2.93 6.64
N LEU A 21 -6.12 2.70 6.94
CA LEU A 21 -5.45 1.43 6.77
C LEU A 21 -5.36 0.75 8.14
N ILE A 22 -6.06 -0.38 8.27
CA ILE A 22 -6.05 -1.20 9.48
C ILE A 22 -5.03 -2.30 9.28
N LYS A 23 -3.96 -2.25 10.06
CA LYS A 23 -2.86 -3.22 10.01
C LYS A 23 -3.14 -4.46 10.86
N LYS A 24 -2.42 -5.54 10.59
CA LYS A 24 -2.47 -6.80 11.37
C LYS A 24 -2.09 -6.61 12.85
N ASN A 25 -1.26 -5.62 13.16
CA ASN A 25 -0.87 -5.27 14.52
C ASN A 25 -1.94 -4.47 15.29
N GLY A 26 -3.11 -4.19 14.69
CA GLY A 26 -4.17 -3.37 15.29
C GLY A 26 -3.96 -1.87 15.18
N GLU A 27 -2.88 -1.42 14.54
CA GLU A 27 -2.63 -0.01 14.27
C GLU A 27 -3.53 0.48 13.14
N ILE A 28 -4.20 1.61 13.36
CA ILE A 28 -5.02 2.29 12.36
C ILE A 28 -4.25 3.51 11.88
N VAL A 29 -3.89 3.52 10.59
CA VAL A 29 -3.15 4.62 9.98
C VAL A 29 -4.04 5.37 9.02
N GLU A 30 -4.23 6.66 9.28
CA GLU A 30 -4.91 7.57 8.36
C GLU A 30 -3.92 8.09 7.32
N VAL A 31 -4.16 7.74 6.06
CA VAL A 31 -3.32 8.15 4.93
C VAL A 31 -4.20 8.60 3.77
N ARG A 32 -3.62 9.22 2.77
CA ARG A 32 -4.30 9.48 1.49
C ARG A 32 -3.85 8.47 0.46
N LEU A 33 -4.80 8.01 -0.35
CA LEU A 33 -4.48 7.14 -1.48
C LEU A 33 -3.63 7.91 -2.50
N ALA A 34 -2.43 7.42 -2.82
CA ALA A 34 -1.56 8.07 -3.79
C ALA A 34 -1.57 7.36 -5.15
N SER A 35 -1.84 6.06 -5.19
CA SER A 35 -1.95 5.28 -6.41
C SER A 35 -2.88 4.09 -6.24
N HIS A 36 -3.66 3.78 -7.28
CA HIS A 36 -4.42 2.52 -7.42
C HIS A 36 -3.53 1.32 -7.75
N VAL A 37 -2.27 1.56 -8.10
CA VAL A 37 -1.36 0.50 -8.56
C VAL A 37 -0.66 -0.14 -7.37
N ILE A 38 -0.93 -1.44 -7.18
CA ILE A 38 -0.15 -2.27 -6.25
C ILE A 38 1.14 -2.68 -6.95
N THR A 39 2.26 -2.17 -6.44
CA THR A 39 3.59 -2.49 -6.98
C THR A 39 4.19 -3.64 -6.21
N SER A 40 4.29 -4.81 -6.86
CA SER A 40 5.24 -5.86 -6.53
C SER A 40 6.47 -5.67 -7.42
N SER A 41 7.67 -5.91 -6.91
CA SER A 41 8.87 -5.93 -7.75
C SER A 41 9.50 -7.31 -7.69
N ASP A 42 9.64 -7.94 -8.85
CA ASP A 42 10.33 -9.21 -8.99
C ASP A 42 11.83 -9.05 -8.72
N LYS A 43 12.50 -10.15 -8.37
CA LYS A 43 13.94 -10.17 -8.10
C LYS A 43 14.65 -9.64 -9.34
N LYS A 44 15.46 -8.59 -9.16
CA LYS A 44 16.34 -8.10 -10.23
C LYS A 44 17.78 -8.38 -9.84
N ASP A 45 18.42 -9.24 -10.62
CA ASP A 45 19.83 -9.57 -10.47
C ASP A 45 20.63 -8.78 -11.52
N TYR A 46 21.43 -7.84 -11.06
CA TYR A 46 22.33 -7.04 -11.90
C TYR A 46 23.78 -7.54 -11.83
N GLY A 47 24.00 -8.80 -11.44
CA GLY A 47 25.32 -9.44 -11.35
C GLY A 47 26.09 -9.04 -10.09
N GLU A 48 26.31 -7.75 -9.86
CA GLU A 48 26.99 -7.23 -8.67
C GLU A 48 26.03 -6.83 -7.54
N VAL A 49 24.75 -6.59 -7.87
CA VAL A 49 23.72 -6.16 -6.92
C VAL A 49 22.45 -6.99 -7.14
N VAL A 50 22.04 -7.68 -6.08
CA VAL A 50 20.77 -8.41 -6.04
C VAL A 50 19.74 -7.52 -5.36
N VAL A 51 18.76 -7.04 -6.12
CA VAL A 51 17.58 -6.38 -5.56
C VAL A 51 16.58 -7.48 -5.18
N PRO A 52 16.27 -7.65 -3.89
CA PRO A 52 15.33 -8.66 -3.45
C PRO A 52 13.91 -8.36 -3.95
N GLU A 53 13.09 -9.40 -4.01
CA GLU A 53 11.65 -9.23 -4.27
C GLU A 53 11.03 -8.35 -3.20
N LEU A 54 10.26 -7.35 -3.63
CA LEU A 54 9.48 -6.54 -2.71
C LEU A 54 8.04 -7.01 -2.76
N PRO A 55 7.43 -7.27 -1.60
CA PRO A 55 6.05 -7.71 -1.52
C PRO A 55 5.11 -6.67 -2.16
N PRO A 56 3.93 -7.10 -2.62
CA PRO A 56 2.92 -6.20 -3.12
C PRO A 56 2.63 -5.12 -2.08
N ALA A 57 2.67 -3.86 -2.51
CA ALA A 57 2.43 -2.71 -1.65
C ALA A 57 1.61 -1.64 -2.36
N ILE A 58 0.76 -0.96 -1.59
CA ILE A 58 0.01 0.21 -2.04
C ILE A 58 0.86 1.46 -1.80
N LEU A 59 0.76 2.40 -2.72
CA LEU A 59 1.38 3.71 -2.55
C LEU A 59 0.40 4.65 -1.86
N VAL A 60 0.79 5.15 -0.69
CA VAL A 60 0.00 6.08 0.11
C VAL A 60 0.81 7.30 0.50
N ARG A 61 0.12 8.39 0.81
CA ARG A 61 0.71 9.69 1.11
C ARG A 61 0.07 10.28 2.37
N GLY A 62 0.88 10.79 3.29
CA GLY A 62 0.39 11.48 4.49
C GLY A 62 0.48 10.66 5.78
N GLY A 63 -0.27 11.06 6.82
CA GLY A 63 -0.04 10.59 8.18
C GLY A 63 1.17 11.29 8.83
N THR A 64 1.93 10.57 9.67
CA THR A 64 3.13 11.08 10.35
C THR A 64 4.38 11.17 9.48
N ARG A 65 4.36 10.63 8.25
CA ARG A 65 5.49 10.64 7.31
C ARG A 65 5.25 11.63 6.16
N PHE A 66 6.24 12.48 5.91
CA PHE A 66 6.19 13.44 4.81
C PHE A 66 6.58 12.73 3.49
N GLY A 67 5.65 12.67 2.54
CA GLY A 67 5.89 12.10 1.21
C GLY A 67 5.09 10.83 0.91
N ASN A 68 5.38 10.22 -0.24
CA ASN A 68 4.79 8.96 -0.66
C ASN A 68 5.58 7.81 -0.02
N PHE A 69 4.87 6.84 0.55
CA PHE A 69 5.49 5.62 1.07
C PHE A 69 4.67 4.41 0.67
N ARG A 70 5.35 3.26 0.66
CA ARG A 70 4.76 1.97 0.35
C ARG A 70 4.23 1.34 1.64
N MET A 71 3.00 0.85 1.58
CA MET A 71 2.43 0.04 2.64
C MET A 71 2.13 -1.35 2.09
N GLU A 72 2.76 -2.36 2.68
CA GLU A 72 2.66 -3.74 2.22
C GLU A 72 1.22 -4.23 2.37
N THR A 73 0.69 -4.87 1.33
CA THR A 73 -0.69 -5.39 1.33
C THR A 73 -0.87 -6.54 2.30
N ASP A 74 0.22 -7.24 2.59
CA ASP A 74 0.20 -8.34 3.53
C ASP A 74 0.06 -7.86 4.98
N ASP A 75 0.56 -6.65 5.28
CA ASP A 75 0.36 -6.02 6.60
C ASP A 75 -1.05 -5.48 6.80
N LEU A 76 -1.85 -5.39 5.74
CA LEU A 76 -3.21 -4.85 5.80
C LEU A 76 -4.24 -5.93 6.08
N VAL A 77 -5.11 -5.63 7.05
CA VAL A 77 -6.32 -6.40 7.37
C VAL A 77 -7.52 -5.82 6.64
N LYS A 78 -7.64 -4.49 6.61
CA LYS A 78 -8.78 -3.81 6.00
C LYS A 78 -8.42 -2.40 5.56
N ILE A 79 -9.05 -1.96 4.49
CA ILE A 79 -9.00 -0.59 3.98
C ILE A 79 -10.40 0.00 4.13
N ALA A 80 -10.51 1.14 4.79
CA ALA A 80 -11.75 1.88 4.94
C ALA A 80 -11.61 3.26 4.29
N TRP A 81 -12.54 3.62 3.40
CA TRP A 81 -12.63 4.96 2.86
C TRP A 81 -13.35 5.87 3.85
N ILE A 82 -12.81 7.06 4.09
CA ILE A 82 -13.39 8.07 4.99
C ILE A 82 -13.50 9.37 4.21
N GLU A 83 -14.71 9.97 4.24
CA GLU A 83 -14.98 11.31 3.72
C GLU A 83 -14.25 12.40 4.52
#